data_AF-A0A0C3BUV7-F1
#
_entry.id   AF-A0A0C3BUV7-F1
#
_cell.length_a   1.000
_cell.length_b   1.000
_cell.length_c   1.000
_cell.angle_alpha   90.00
_cell.angle_beta   90.00
_cell.angle_gamma   90.00
#
_symmetry.space_group_name_H-M   'P 1'
#
loop_
_entity.id
_entity.type
_entity.pdbx_description
1 polymer ?
#
loop_
_entity_poly.entity_id
_entity_poly.type
_entity_poly.pdbx_seq_one_letter_code
_entity_poly.pdbx_strand_id
1 'polypeptide(L)'
;MVPLDTGRYVITNRKYQNVPILPDANDQTDIVAGTQEGEPSELWNINLLSNGSYKIQNYGHGSFANSEYNTRASPGDGVVGGTRPQQWKIIEMTTKGDYWCVYSTMSIFFVH
;
A
#
# COMPACT_ATOMS: atom_id res chain seq x y z
N MET A 1 17.10 9.43 8.51
CA MET A 1 15.84 9.53 7.73
C MET A 1 14.70 9.70 8.71
N VAL A 2 13.77 10.58 8.40
CA VAL A 2 12.57 10.81 9.22
C VAL A 2 11.51 9.79 8.77
N PRO A 3 10.86 9.05 9.69
CA PRO A 3 9.74 8.18 9.35
C PRO A 3 8.62 8.95 8.66
N LEU A 4 7.86 8.29 7.79
CA LEU A 4 6.63 8.86 7.26
C LEU A 4 5.63 8.97 8.42
N ASP A 5 4.98 10.12 8.55
CA ASP A 5 3.99 10.33 9.60
C ASP A 5 2.76 9.43 9.41
N THR A 6 2.08 9.12 10.51
CA THR A 6 0.78 8.46 10.44
C THR A 6 -0.26 9.43 9.90
N GLY A 7 -1.05 9.00 8.93
CA GLY A 7 -2.01 9.88 8.28
C GLY A 7 -2.78 9.21 7.15
N ARG A 8 -3.63 10.01 6.51
CA ARG A 8 -4.35 9.61 5.31
C ARG A 8 -3.65 10.20 4.09
N TYR A 9 -3.37 9.36 3.13
CA TYR A 9 -2.60 9.70 1.94
C TYR A 9 -3.30 9.24 0.68
N VAL A 10 -3.08 9.99 -0.40
CA VAL A 10 -3.18 9.47 -1.76
C VAL A 10 -1.81 8.90 -2.10
N ILE A 11 -1.76 7.63 -2.50
CA ILE A 11 -0.51 6.99 -2.94
C ILE A 11 -0.48 7.10 -4.46
N THR A 12 0.58 7.68 -5.00
CA THR A 12 0.75 7.79 -6.45
C THR A 12 1.94 6.96 -6.89
N ASN A 13 1.72 6.13 -7.90
CA ASN A 13 2.77 5.47 -8.61
C ASN A 13 3.60 6.49 -9.38
N ARG A 14 4.85 6.72 -8.97
CA ARG A 14 5.71 7.71 -9.60
C ARG A 14 5.90 7.49 -11.10
N LYS A 15 6.01 6.25 -11.57
CA LYS A 15 6.32 5.94 -12.97
C LYS A 15 5.11 6.13 -13.88
N TYR A 16 3.96 5.63 -13.47
CA TYR A 16 2.74 5.59 -14.30
C TYR A 16 1.71 6.65 -13.94
N GLN A 17 1.91 7.40 -12.85
CA GLN A 17 1.01 8.45 -12.36
C GLN A 17 -0.41 7.95 -12.05
N ASN A 18 -0.57 6.65 -11.81
CA ASN A 18 -1.82 6.02 -11.37
C ASN A 18 -1.86 5.89 -9.84
N VAL A 19 -3.05 5.61 -9.31
CA VAL A 19 -3.30 5.42 -7.87
C VAL A 19 -3.78 3.98 -7.60
N PRO A 20 -3.42 3.39 -6.45
CA PRO A 20 -3.95 2.10 -6.04
C PRO A 20 -5.40 2.26 -5.55
N ILE A 21 -6.31 1.48 -6.14
CA ILE A 21 -7.74 1.46 -5.84
C ILE A 21 -8.10 0.05 -5.38
N LEU A 22 -8.80 -0.04 -4.26
CA LEU A 22 -9.46 -1.27 -3.86
C LEU A 22 -10.93 -1.18 -4.27
N PRO A 23 -11.43 -2.00 -5.22
CA PRO A 23 -12.77 -1.81 -5.78
C PRO A 23 -13.91 -2.25 -4.86
N ASP A 24 -13.64 -3.16 -3.93
CA ASP A 24 -14.63 -3.62 -2.96
C ASP A 24 -13.98 -4.10 -1.64
N ALA A 25 -14.81 -4.41 -0.64
CA ALA A 25 -14.35 -4.85 0.67
C ALA A 25 -14.16 -6.37 0.79
N ASN A 26 -14.22 -7.14 -0.31
CA ASN A 26 -14.06 -8.58 -0.24
C ASN A 26 -12.59 -8.94 0.10
N ASP A 27 -12.42 -10.05 0.81
CA ASP A 27 -11.09 -10.58 1.11
C ASP A 27 -10.49 -11.12 -0.20
N GLN A 28 -9.19 -10.89 -0.41
CA GLN A 28 -8.44 -11.28 -1.61
C GLN A 28 -8.83 -10.54 -2.89
N THR A 29 -9.57 -9.42 -2.81
CA THR A 29 -9.79 -8.55 -3.98
C THR A 29 -8.50 -7.82 -4.35
N ASP A 30 -8.13 -7.85 -5.62
CA ASP A 30 -6.93 -7.15 -6.12
C ASP A 30 -7.01 -5.64 -5.89
N ILE A 31 -5.90 -5.07 -5.42
CA ILE A 31 -5.68 -3.62 -5.46
C ILE A 31 -5.16 -3.29 -6.85
N VAL A 32 -5.99 -2.59 -7.62
CA VAL A 32 -5.72 -2.30 -9.02
C VAL A 32 -5.17 -0.89 -9.19
N ALA A 33 -4.42 -0.68 -10.27
CA ALA A 33 -4.01 0.66 -10.69
C ALA A 33 -5.16 1.36 -11.42
N GLY A 34 -5.52 2.57 -10.97
CA GLY A 34 -6.58 3.38 -11.58
C GLY A 34 -6.22 4.86 -11.66
N THR A 35 -7.18 5.65 -12.13
CA THR A 35 -7.09 7.12 -12.16
C THR A 35 -7.67 7.67 -10.87
N GLN A 36 -7.09 8.75 -10.35
CA GLN A 36 -7.63 9.43 -9.16
C GLN A 36 -8.91 10.19 -9.55
N GLU A 37 -10.05 9.78 -9.02
CA GLU A 37 -11.37 10.38 -9.22
C GLU A 37 -11.89 11.06 -7.94
N GLY A 38 -11.19 10.91 -6.83
CA GLY A 38 -11.55 11.49 -5.52
C GLY A 38 -12.41 10.56 -4.67
N GLU A 39 -12.46 9.27 -5.02
CA GLU A 39 -13.26 8.27 -4.31
C GLU A 39 -12.57 7.81 -3.01
N PRO A 40 -13.33 7.44 -1.96
CA PRO A 40 -12.77 6.92 -0.71
C PRO A 40 -11.90 5.65 -0.88
N SER A 41 -12.15 4.87 -1.92
CA SER A 41 -11.39 3.66 -2.27
C SER A 41 -9.97 3.95 -2.77
N GLU A 42 -9.64 5.20 -3.09
CA GLU A 42 -8.31 5.67 -3.50
C GLU A 42 -7.45 6.16 -2.32
N LEU A 43 -8.08 6.38 -1.17
CA LEU A 43 -7.44 6.94 0.02
C LEU A 43 -6.95 5.83 0.95
N TRP A 44 -5.73 5.99 1.46
CA TRP A 44 -5.08 4.99 2.30
C TRP A 44 -4.64 5.60 3.63
N ASN A 45 -5.06 4.99 4.72
CA ASN A 45 -4.56 5.29 6.06
C ASN A 45 -3.24 4.52 6.26
N ILE A 46 -2.15 5.28 6.44
CA ILE A 46 -0.81 4.78 6.72
C ILE A 46 -0.56 4.95 8.21
N ASN A 47 -0.39 3.84 8.93
CA ASN A 47 -0.23 3.86 10.38
C ASN A 47 1.15 3.32 10.77
N LEU A 48 2.00 4.17 11.35
CA LEU A 48 3.30 3.80 11.90
C LEU A 48 3.11 3.03 13.21
N LEU A 49 3.77 1.88 13.31
CA LEU A 49 3.79 1.03 14.49
C LEU A 49 5.05 1.33 15.34
N SER A 50 5.00 0.95 16.62
CA SER A 50 6.11 1.17 17.56
C SER A 50 7.42 0.48 17.14
N ASN A 51 7.37 -0.55 16.29
CA ASN A 51 8.53 -1.25 15.75
C ASN A 51 9.09 -0.60 14.47
N GLY A 52 8.58 0.56 14.04
CA GLY A 52 9.03 1.27 12.84
C GLY A 52 8.47 0.73 11.51
N SER A 53 7.58 -0.26 11.57
CA SER A 53 6.82 -0.75 10.41
C SER A 53 5.47 -0.03 10.27
N TYR A 54 4.77 -0.26 9.18
CA TYR A 54 3.52 0.39 8.84
C TYR A 54 2.40 -0.62 8.59
N LYS A 55 1.16 -0.21 8.85
CA LYS A 55 -0.03 -0.85 8.29
C LYS A 55 -0.64 0.10 7.27
N ILE A 56 -1.07 -0.45 6.14
CA ILE A 56 -1.70 0.30 5.06
C ILE A 56 -3.14 -0.18 4.96
N GLN A 57 -4.09 0.71 5.20
CA GLN A 57 -5.52 0.38 5.25
C GLN A 57 -6.30 1.27 4.31
N ASN A 58 -7.13 0.68 3.47
CA ASN A 58 -8.03 1.42 2.60
C ASN A 58 -9.04 2.20 3.44
N TYR A 59 -9.23 3.48 3.12
CA TYR A 59 -10.15 4.35 3.85
C TYR A 59 -11.62 4.01 3.54
N GLY A 60 -11.97 3.78 2.28
CA GLY A 60 -13.34 3.49 1.86
C GLY A 60 -13.86 2.14 2.34
N HIS A 61 -13.02 1.10 2.29
CA HIS A 61 -13.44 -0.28 2.57
C HIS A 61 -12.95 -0.84 3.91
N GLY A 62 -11.97 -0.20 4.55
CA GLY A 62 -11.41 -0.68 5.82
C GLY A 62 -10.53 -1.92 5.71
N SER A 63 -10.35 -2.49 4.52
CA SER A 63 -9.43 -3.61 4.26
C SER A 63 -7.97 -3.17 4.26
N PHE A 64 -7.07 -4.05 4.65
CA PHE A 64 -5.62 -3.83 4.65
C PHE A 64 -5.00 -4.21 3.31
N ALA A 65 -3.97 -3.48 2.88
CA ALA A 65 -3.14 -3.92 1.77
C ALA A 65 -2.25 -5.07 2.23
N ASN A 66 -2.45 -6.23 1.61
CA ASN A 66 -1.75 -7.47 1.92
C ASN A 66 -1.15 -8.05 0.64
N SER A 67 -0.06 -8.81 0.74
CA SER A 67 0.39 -9.62 -0.38
C SER A 67 -0.57 -10.79 -0.58
N GLU A 68 -0.90 -11.12 -1.83
CA GLU A 68 -1.81 -12.21 -2.22
C GLU A 68 -1.53 -13.52 -1.44
N TYR A 69 -0.27 -13.94 -1.35
CA TYR A 69 0.13 -15.18 -0.68
C TYR A 69 0.61 -15.02 0.77
N ASN A 70 0.29 -13.88 1.42
CA ASN A 70 0.64 -13.55 2.81
C ASN A 70 2.11 -13.86 3.14
N THR A 71 2.41 -15.03 3.72
CA THR A 71 3.76 -15.41 4.19
C THR A 71 4.69 -15.98 3.10
N ARG A 72 4.21 -16.19 1.87
CA ARG A 72 4.99 -16.78 0.76
C ARG A 72 5.05 -15.91 -0.49
N ALA A 73 4.89 -14.59 -0.32
CA ALA A 73 4.96 -13.65 -1.42
C ALA A 73 6.27 -13.81 -2.22
N SER A 74 6.16 -13.83 -3.54
CA SER A 74 7.25 -13.90 -4.53
C SER A 74 7.23 -12.65 -5.41
N PRO A 75 8.36 -12.29 -6.06
CA PRO A 75 8.38 -11.15 -6.97
C PRO A 75 7.39 -11.35 -8.13
N GLY A 76 6.49 -10.38 -8.33
CA GLY A 76 5.41 -10.45 -9.31
C GLY A 76 4.04 -10.74 -8.70
N ASP A 77 3.97 -11.14 -7.42
CA ASP A 77 2.70 -11.34 -6.74
C ASP A 77 1.95 -10.01 -6.55
N GLY A 78 0.63 -10.10 -6.63
CA GLY A 78 -0.26 -8.95 -6.45
C GLY A 78 -0.33 -8.46 -5.00
N VAL A 79 -0.93 -7.28 -4.85
CA VAL A 79 -1.39 -6.78 -3.55
C VAL A 79 -2.90 -6.82 -3.55
N VAL A 80 -3.47 -7.41 -2.51
CA VAL A 80 -4.90 -7.62 -2.35
C VAL A 80 -5.43 -6.94 -1.09
N GLY A 81 -6.73 -6.71 -1.04
CA GLY A 81 -7.45 -6.38 0.17
C GLY A 81 -7.50 -7.57 1.12
N GLY A 82 -7.17 -7.34 2.40
CA GLY A 82 -7.20 -8.37 3.43
C GLY A 82 -7.82 -7.89 4.73
N THR A 83 -8.49 -8.81 5.44
CA THR A 83 -9.12 -8.52 6.74
C THR A 83 -8.12 -8.33 7.88
N ARG A 84 -6.94 -8.95 7.80
CA ARG A 84 -5.90 -8.89 8.83
C ARG A 84 -4.78 -7.94 8.41
N PRO A 85 -4.26 -7.11 9.33
CA PRO A 85 -3.19 -6.18 8.99
C PRO A 85 -1.86 -6.88 8.72
N GLN A 86 -1.28 -6.59 7.57
CA GLN A 86 0.10 -6.92 7.21
C GLN A 86 1.04 -5.76 7.53
N GLN A 87 2.28 -6.07 7.97
CA GLN A 87 3.30 -5.07 8.27
C GLN A 87 4.16 -4.77 7.06
N TRP A 88 4.35 -3.49 6.78
CA TRP A 88 5.12 -2.97 5.66
C TRP A 88 6.30 -2.14 6.16
N LYS A 89 7.39 -2.11 5.41
CA LYS A 89 8.44 -1.09 5.57
C LYS A 89 8.22 -0.03 4.50
N ILE A 90 8.15 1.23 4.91
CA ILE A 90 8.10 2.38 4.00
C ILE A 90 9.42 3.13 4.14
N ILE A 91 10.19 3.20 3.05
CA ILE A 91 11.55 3.71 3.03
C ILE A 91 11.60 4.89 2.07
N GLU A 92 11.85 6.10 2.57
CA GLU A 92 12.05 7.28 1.73
C GLU A 92 13.28 7.10 0.83
N MET A 93 13.16 7.45 -0.44
CA MET A 93 14.26 7.43 -1.40
C MET A 93 15.14 8.68 -1.26
N THR A 94 16.18 8.78 -2.09
CA THR A 94 17.03 9.99 -2.15
C THR A 94 16.26 11.23 -2.59
N THR A 95 15.19 11.06 -3.37
CA THR A 95 14.27 12.14 -3.72
C THR A 95 13.18 12.22 -2.66
N LYS A 96 13.06 13.39 -2.02
CA LYS A 96 12.07 13.64 -0.97
C LYS A 96 10.65 13.40 -1.49
N GLY A 97 9.84 12.68 -0.70
CA GLY A 97 8.46 12.37 -1.05
C GLY A 97 8.28 11.11 -1.92
N ASP A 98 9.37 10.47 -2.34
CA ASP A 98 9.31 9.16 -3.00
C ASP A 98 9.63 8.08 -1.99
N TYR A 99 8.87 6.98 -2.02
CA TYR A 99 9.00 5.91 -1.04
C TYR A 99 8.99 4.54 -1.70
N TRP A 100 9.79 3.63 -1.17
CA TRP A 100 9.63 2.20 -1.38
C TRP A 100 8.65 1.64 -0.35
N CYS A 101 7.59 0.97 -0.82
CA CYS A 101 6.76 0.12 0.03
C CYS A 101 7.26 -1.32 -0.07
N VAL A 102 7.71 -1.87 1.04
CA VAL A 102 8.43 -3.13 1.09
C VAL A 102 7.71 -4.08 2.04
N TYR A 103 7.29 -5.24 1.54
CA TYR A 103 6.89 -6.36 2.39
C TYR A 103 8.05 -7.36 2.43
N SER A 104 8.57 -7.70 3.62
CA SER A 104 9.69 -8.65 3.83
C SER A 104 10.82 -8.60 2.77
N THR A 105 11.87 -7.78 2.93
CA THR A 105 12.99 -7.64 1.95
C THR A 105 12.62 -7.34 0.49
N MET A 106 11.33 -7.31 0.11
CA MET A 106 10.86 -7.15 -1.26
C MET A 106 10.28 -5.78 -1.46
N SER A 107 10.83 -5.00 -2.39
CA SER A 107 10.21 -3.76 -2.85
C SER A 107 9.02 -4.10 -3.73
N ILE A 108 7.80 -3.79 -3.28
CA ILE A 108 6.63 -3.84 -4.14
C ILE A 108 6.60 -2.51 -4.88
N PHE A 109 6.97 -2.56 -6.16
CA PHE A 109 6.74 -1.48 -7.07
C PHE A 109 5.28 -1.56 -7.47
N PHE A 110 4.50 -0.49 -7.31
CA PHE A 110 3.25 -0.36 -8.05
C PHE A 110 3.66 -0.34 -9.53
N VAL A 111 3.60 -1.45 -10.24
CA VAL A 111 3.87 -1.55 -11.67
C VAL A 111 3.02 -2.69 -12.18
N HIS A 112 2.11 -2.37 -13.09
CA HIS A 112 1.69 -3.34 -14.09
C HIS A 112 2.42 -3.03 -15.41
#